data_AF-A0A2H1FCD9-F1
#
_entry.id   AF-A0A2H1FCD9-F1
#
_cell.length_a   1.000
_cell.length_b   1.000
_cell.length_c   1.000
_cell.angle_alpha   90.00
_cell.angle_beta   90.00
_cell.angle_gamma   90.00
#
_symmetry.space_group_name_H-M   'P 1'
#
loop_
_entity.id
_entity.type
_entity.pdbx_description
1 polymer ?
#
loop_
_entity_poly.entity_id
_entity_poly.type
_entity_poly.pdbx_seq_one_letter_code
_entity_poly.pdbx_strand_id
1 'polypeptide(L)' 'MKFYIEFNPCRECKDIIREINENIPTDENSKKFLRHITYNHTEVVQAIIEELPKKADKENFPWYG' A
#
# COMPACT_ATOMS: atom_id res chain seq x y z
N MET A 1 -15.22 -1.17 -2.24
CA MET A 1 -14.79 -2.09 -1.16
C MET A 1 -13.93 -1.31 -0.18
N LYS A 2 -14.12 -1.50 1.12
CA LYS A 2 -13.22 -0.97 2.15
C LYS A 2 -12.37 -2.15 2.64
N PHE A 3 -11.07 -2.10 2.40
CA PHE A 3 -10.13 -3.11 2.87
C PHE A 3 -9.60 -2.67 4.23
N TYR A 4 -9.68 -3.57 5.21
CA TYR A 4 -9.18 -3.33 6.56
C TYR A 4 -8.04 -4.30 6.80
N ILE A 5 -6.82 -3.77 6.78
CA ILE A 5 -5.62 -4.54 7.11
C ILE A 5 -5.28 -4.20 8.56
N GLU A 6 -5.14 -5.21 9.41
CA GLU A 6 -4.58 -5.05 10.75
C GLU A 6 -3.08 -4.75 10.63
N PHE A 7 -2.79 -3.47 10.38
CA PHE A 7 -1.44 -2.95 10.26
C PHE A 7 -1.09 -2.13 11.49
N ASN A 8 -0.01 -2.51 12.18
CA ASN A 8 0.57 -1.69 13.24
C ASN A 8 1.69 -0.82 12.64
N PRO A 9 1.43 0.47 12.34
CA PRO A 9 2.40 1.30 11.64
C PRO A 9 3.67 1.49 12.47
N CYS A 10 4.82 1.28 11.82
CA CYS A 10 6.11 1.59 12.42
C CYS A 10 6.27 3.11 12.61
N ARG A 11 7.35 3.51 13.28
CA ARG A 11 7.63 4.93 13.54
C ARG A 11 7.71 5.77 12.26
N GLU A 12 8.33 5.24 11.20
CA GLU A 12 8.48 5.94 9.93
C GLU A 12 7.15 6.04 9.16
N CYS A 13 6.33 4.97 9.17
CA CYS A 13 4.97 5.02 8.65
C CYS A 13 4.13 6.11 9.34
N LYS A 14 4.18 6.18 10.68
CA LYS A 14 3.45 7.21 11.44
C LYS A 14 3.91 8.62 11.07
N ASP A 15 5.20 8.81 10.84
CA ASP A 15 5.76 10.10 10.47
C ASP A 15 5.31 10.52 9.05
N ILE A 16 5.36 9.60 8.08
CA ILE A 16 4.87 9.84 6.71
C ILE A 16 3.36 10.10 6.70
N ILE A 17 2.56 9.34 7.45
CA ILE A 17 1.11 9.54 7.55
C ILE A 17 0.79 10.91 8.17
N ARG A 18 1.56 11.31 9.18
CA ARG A 18 1.44 12.64 9.79
C ARG A 18 1.78 13.73 8.77
N GLU A 19 2.88 13.58 8.03
CA GLU A 19 3.27 14.48 6.94
C GLU A 19 2.18 14.60 5.87
N ILE A 20 1.51 13.49 5.52
CA ILE A 20 0.38 13.45 4.58
C ILE A 20 -0.87 14.14 5.15
N ASN A 21 -1.17 13.99 6.44
CA ASN A 21 -2.35 14.61 7.06
C ASN A 21 -2.18 16.11 7.29
N GLU A 22 -0.96 16.57 7.58
CA GLU A 22 -0.65 17.97 7.82
C GLU A 22 -0.50 18.78 6.52
N ASN A 23 -0.27 18.11 5.39
CA ASN A 23 -0.11 18.74 4.07
C ASN A 23 -1.21 18.32 3.10
N ILE A 24 -1.31 19.01 1.97
CA ILE A 24 -2.16 18.52 0.88
C ILE A 24 -1.54 17.22 0.36
N PRO A 25 -2.27 16.09 0.37
CA PRO A 25 -1.73 14.82 -0.09
C PRO A 25 -1.26 14.97 -1.54
N THR A 26 0.04 14.81 -1.75
CA THR A 26 0.64 14.80 -3.08
C THR A 26 0.88 13.36 -3.54
N ASP A 27 0.98 13.16 -4.86
CA ASP A 27 1.44 11.91 -5.45
C ASP A 27 2.80 11.47 -4.88
N GLU A 28 3.69 12.41 -4.59
CA GLU A 28 5.02 12.10 -4.05
C GLU A 28 4.95 11.54 -2.62
N ASN A 29 4.16 12.13 -1.74
CA ASN A 29 3.99 11.62 -0.38
C ASN A 29 3.32 10.23 -0.39
N SER A 30 2.36 10.03 -1.29
CA SER A 30 1.70 8.74 -1.49
C SER A 30 2.69 7.68 -2.00
N LYS A 31 3.53 8.01 -2.99
CA LYS A 31 4.60 7.13 -3.47
C LYS A 31 5.63 6.80 -2.38
N LYS A 32 6.01 7.78 -1.55
CA LYS A 32 6.93 7.58 -0.42
C LYS A 32 6.36 6.59 0.59
N PHE A 33 5.08 6.72 0.94
CA PHE A 33 4.39 5.78 1.80
C PHE A 33 4.32 4.37 1.19
N LEU A 34 3.89 4.27 -0.08
CA LEU A 34 3.81 3.01 -0.82
C LEU A 34 5.17 2.32 -0.94
N ARG A 35 6.23 3.09 -1.22
CA ARG A 35 7.61 2.58 -1.26
C ARG A 35 8.03 2.01 0.08
N HIS A 36 7.77 2.76 1.17
CA HIS A 36 8.14 2.32 2.50
C HIS A 36 7.44 1.01 2.90
N ILE A 37 6.13 0.90 2.67
CA ILE A 37 5.40 -0.35 2.96
C ILE A 37 5.87 -1.50 2.06
N THR A 38 6.18 -1.23 0.79
CA THR A 38 6.61 -2.28 -0.16
C THR A 38 7.93 -2.92 0.24
N TYR A 39 8.90 -2.12 0.70
CA TYR A 39 10.24 -2.61 1.02
C TYR A 39 10.42 -3.00 2.48
N ASN A 40 9.68 -2.40 3.42
CA ASN A 40 9.89 -2.59 4.86
C ASN A 40 8.77 -3.35 5.57
N HIS A 41 7.62 -3.52 4.93
CA HIS A 41 6.43 -4.16 5.51
C HIS A 41 5.89 -5.22 4.57
N THR A 42 6.67 -6.28 4.38
CA THR A 42 6.28 -7.42 3.52
C THR A 42 4.99 -8.08 4.01
N GLU A 43 4.70 -8.05 5.31
CA GLU A 43 3.43 -8.51 5.88
C GLU A 43 2.22 -7.75 5.33
N VAL A 44 2.35 -6.44 5.12
CA VAL A 44 1.27 -5.60 4.56
C VAL A 44 1.09 -5.90 3.09
N VAL A 45 2.18 -6.03 2.35
CA VAL A 45 2.14 -6.37 0.92
C VAL A 45 1.51 -7.73 0.70
N GLN A 46 1.87 -8.74 1.49
CA GLN A 46 1.27 -10.06 1.41
C GLN A 46 -0.22 -10.02 1.75
N ALA A 47 -0.61 -9.34 2.83
CA ALA A 47 -2.03 -9.17 3.18
C ALA A 47 -2.82 -8.47 2.07
N ILE A 48 -2.25 -7.44 1.42
CA ILE A 48 -2.86 -6.80 0.25
C ILE A 48 -3.03 -7.81 -0.89
N ILE A 49 -2.01 -8.61 -1.21
CA ILE A 49 -2.07 -9.59 -2.30
C ILE A 49 -3.06 -10.72 -2.00
N GLU A 50 -3.17 -11.16 -0.77
CA GLU A 50 -4.09 -12.23 -0.34
C GLU A 50 -5.54 -11.77 -0.34
N GLU A 51 -5.79 -10.53 0.11
CA GLU A 51 -7.13 -9.93 0.18
C GLU A 51 -7.59 -9.32 -1.15
N LEU A 52 -6.66 -8.94 -2.02
CA LEU A 52 -7.00 -8.56 -3.39
C LEU A 52 -7.65 -9.77 -4.08
N PRO A 53 -8.81 -9.61 -4.72
CA PRO A 53 -9.48 -10.72 -5.36
C PRO A 53 -8.52 -11.34 -6.39
N LYS A 54 -8.09 -12.58 -6.15
CA LYS A 54 -7.25 -13.40 -7.07
C LYS A 54 -7.89 -13.61 -8.46
N LYS A 55 -9.07 -13.05 -8.70
CA LYS A 55 -9.68 -12.90 -10.02
C LYS A 55 -9.03 -11.73 -10.76
N ALA A 56 -7.74 -11.89 -11.09
CA ALA A 56 -7.31 -11.38 -12.38
C ALA A 56 -8.03 -12.25 -13.42
N ASP A 57 -9.12 -11.73 -13.97
CA ASP A 57 -9.43 -12.03 -15.35
C ASP A 57 -8.12 -11.80 -16.11
N LYS A 58 -7.51 -12.89 -16.60
CA LYS A 58 -6.21 -12.86 -17.30
C LYS A 58 -6.22 -11.88 -18.49
N GLU A 59 -7.40 -11.40 -18.88
CA GLU A 59 -7.64 -10.43 -19.93
C GLU A 59 -7.26 -8.98 -19.58
N ASN A 60 -7.11 -8.60 -18.29
CA ASN A 60 -6.89 -7.18 -17.91
C ASN A 60 -5.43 -6.79 -17.57
N PHE A 61 -4.48 -7.73 -17.56
CA PHE A 61 -3.09 -7.46 -17.17
C PHE A 61 -2.09 -8.11 -18.16
N PRO A 62 -1.92 -7.53 -19.37
CA PRO A 62 -1.09 -8.11 -20.44
C PRO A 62 0.43 -8.16 -20.17
N TRP A 63 0.89 -7.69 -19.00
CA TRP A 63 2.30 -7.72 -18.58
C TRP A 63 2.66 -8.85 -17.60
N TYR A 64 1.68 -9.66 -17.18
CA TYR A 64 1.91 -10.90 -16.43
C TYR A 64 1.95 -12.07 -17.42
N GLY A 65 3.06 -12.18 -18.16
CA GLY A 65 3.34 -13.22 -19.15
C GLY A 65 4.74 -13.79 -18.97
#